data_AF-A0A292Z9J2-F1
#
_entry.id   AF-A0A292Z9J2-F1
#
_cell.length_a   1.000
_cell.length_b   1.000
_cell.length_c   1.000
_cell.angle_alpha   90.00
_cell.angle_beta   90.00
_cell.angle_gamma   90.00
#
_symmetry.space_group_name_H-M   'P 1'
#
loop_
_entity.id
_entity.type
_entity.pdbx_description
1 polymer ?
#
loop_
_entity_poly.entity_id
_entity_poly.type
_entity_poly.pdbx_seq_one_letter_code
_entity_poly.pdbx_strand_id
1 'polypeptide(L)'
;MSLPNVANWGGRIGFDYRAPVGGDMRLQLSGSARYVGKSRLGVGPILGREQGDYVDTALSAALTHGTVQWSLSLTNLLDSSGNRFSLGTPFDLSGDYVTPLRPRTVRLGLDFAF
;
A
#
# COMPACT_ATOMS: atom_id res chain seq x y z
N MET A 1 -8.98 20.82 -17.91
CA MET A 1 -8.57 21.49 -16.66
C MET A 1 -8.70 20.47 -15.54
N SER A 2 -7.59 19.96 -15.00
CA SER A 2 -7.59 18.94 -13.93
C SER A 2 -7.65 19.60 -12.56
N LEU A 3 -8.50 19.10 -11.65
CA LEU A 3 -8.56 19.59 -10.27
C LEU A 3 -7.24 19.27 -9.53
N PRO A 4 -6.71 20.21 -8.73
CA PRO A 4 -5.59 19.94 -7.83
C PRO A 4 -5.90 18.77 -6.88
N ASN A 5 -4.88 17.95 -6.58
CA ASN A 5 -4.90 16.81 -5.67
C ASN A 5 -5.86 15.65 -6.05
N VAL A 6 -6.40 15.65 -7.27
CA VAL A 6 -7.19 14.54 -7.80
C VAL A 6 -6.40 13.85 -8.91
N ALA A 7 -6.09 12.57 -8.73
CA ALA A 7 -5.46 11.78 -9.77
C ALA A 7 -6.47 11.55 -10.90
N ASN A 8 -6.05 11.72 -12.16
CA ASN A 8 -6.95 11.50 -13.31
C ASN A 8 -7.39 10.04 -13.40
N TRP A 9 -6.56 9.10 -12.94
CA TRP A 9 -6.82 7.67 -12.95
C TRP A 9 -6.29 7.02 -11.67
N GLY A 10 -7.04 6.09 -11.13
CA GLY A 10 -6.65 5.27 -9.98
C GLY A 10 -7.44 3.98 -10.01
N GLY A 11 -6.86 2.92 -9.47
CA GLY A 11 -7.49 1.61 -9.48
C GLY A 11 -7.05 0.77 -8.29
N ARG A 12 -7.93 -0.10 -7.84
CA ARG A 12 -7.62 -1.11 -6.81
C ARG A 12 -8.17 -2.45 -7.24
N ILE A 13 -7.34 -3.47 -7.11
CA ILE A 13 -7.74 -4.88 -7.20
C ILE A 13 -7.40 -5.56 -5.88
N GLY A 14 -8.19 -6.57 -5.54
CA GLY A 14 -7.95 -7.41 -4.37
C GLY A 14 -8.57 -8.78 -4.55
N PHE A 15 -8.02 -9.74 -3.82
CA PHE A 15 -8.54 -11.09 -3.74
C PHE A 15 -8.49 -11.60 -2.30
N ASP A 16 -9.42 -12.47 -1.96
CA ASP A 16 -9.45 -13.25 -0.72
C ASP A 16 -9.78 -14.69 -1.12
N TYR A 17 -8.99 -15.62 -0.64
CA TYR A 17 -9.10 -17.04 -0.93
C TYR A 17 -9.02 -17.82 0.38
N ARG A 18 -9.96 -18.73 0.56
CA ARG A 18 -10.05 -19.58 1.77
C ARG A 18 -10.26 -21.00 1.32
N ALA A 19 -9.44 -21.91 1.84
CA ALA A 19 -9.56 -23.32 1.51
C ALA A 19 -9.15 -24.22 2.68
N PRO A 20 -9.79 -25.39 2.82
CA PRO A 20 -9.23 -26.48 3.60
C PRO A 20 -7.97 -27.01 2.89
N VAL A 21 -6.91 -27.30 3.64
CA VAL A 21 -5.64 -27.82 3.11
C VAL A 21 -5.27 -29.21 3.64
N GLY A 22 -6.18 -29.85 4.37
CA GLY A 22 -6.06 -31.21 4.90
C GLY A 22 -6.21 -31.26 6.43
N GLY A 23 -6.77 -32.36 6.95
CA GLY A 23 -7.09 -32.45 8.38
C GLY A 23 -8.06 -31.35 8.83
N ASP A 24 -7.78 -30.74 9.98
CA ASP A 24 -8.52 -29.56 10.48
C ASP A 24 -7.97 -28.21 9.96
N MET A 25 -6.96 -28.24 9.09
CA MET A 25 -6.24 -27.04 8.69
C MET A 25 -7.02 -26.19 7.69
N ARG A 26 -7.04 -24.88 7.93
CA ARG A 26 -7.62 -23.87 7.04
C ARG A 26 -6.56 -22.88 6.58
N LEU A 27 -6.44 -22.73 5.27
CA LEU A 27 -5.62 -21.71 4.62
C LEU A 27 -6.48 -20.48 4.31
N GLN A 28 -5.93 -19.30 4.58
CA GLN A 28 -6.44 -18.03 4.10
C GLN A 28 -5.32 -17.31 3.36
N LEU A 29 -5.60 -16.83 2.15
CA LEU A 29 -4.68 -16.05 1.34
C LEU A 29 -5.43 -14.81 0.85
N SER A 30 -4.89 -13.63 1.10
CA SER A 30 -5.45 -12.39 0.60
C SER A 30 -4.37 -11.51 -0.01
N GLY A 31 -4.74 -10.71 -1.00
CA GLY A 31 -3.82 -9.79 -1.64
C GLY A 31 -4.54 -8.57 -2.18
N SER A 32 -3.79 -7.49 -2.34
CA SER A 32 -4.29 -6.27 -2.97
C SER A 32 -3.19 -5.51 -3.70
N ALA A 33 -3.59 -4.82 -4.75
CA ALA A 33 -2.77 -3.86 -5.46
C ALA A 33 -3.60 -2.60 -5.70
N ARG A 34 -3.00 -1.43 -5.42
CA ARG A 34 -3.61 -0.12 -5.64
C ARG A 34 -2.66 0.74 -6.42
N TYR A 35 -3.07 1.12 -7.63
CA TYR A 35 -2.37 2.16 -8.38
C TYR A 35 -2.88 3.54 -7.94
N VAL A 36 -1.95 4.39 -7.54
CA VAL A 36 -2.20 5.80 -7.23
C VAL A 36 -1.64 6.61 -8.40
N GLY A 37 -2.52 7.07 -9.28
CA GLY A 37 -2.11 7.84 -10.46
C GLY A 37 -1.60 9.24 -10.14
N LYS A 38 -1.07 9.87 -11.16
CA LYS A 38 -0.48 11.21 -11.08
C LYS A 38 -1.52 12.26 -10.73
N SER A 39 -1.23 13.10 -9.73
CA SER A 39 -1.96 14.33 -9.43
C SER A 39 -0.98 15.50 -9.26
N ARG A 40 -1.49 16.73 -9.34
CA ARG A 40 -0.72 17.96 -9.11
C ARG A 40 -1.23 18.63 -7.83
N LEU A 41 -0.34 19.11 -6.98
CA LEU A 41 -0.71 19.75 -5.71
C LEU A 41 -1.50 21.06 -5.89
N GLY A 42 -1.30 21.80 -6.98
CA GLY A 42 -1.95 23.10 -7.25
C GLY A 42 -1.63 23.69 -8.62
N VAL A 43 -1.93 24.98 -8.79
CA VAL A 43 -1.71 25.76 -10.02
C VAL A 43 -0.50 26.69 -9.82
N GLY A 44 0.38 26.81 -10.81
CA GLY A 44 1.56 27.69 -10.77
C GLY A 44 2.90 26.93 -10.66
N PRO A 45 4.05 27.61 -10.86
CA PRO A 45 5.38 27.00 -11.00
C PRO A 45 5.87 26.25 -9.74
N ILE A 46 5.28 26.53 -8.58
CA ILE A 46 5.71 25.97 -7.29
C ILE A 46 4.81 24.80 -6.84
N LEU A 47 3.49 24.89 -7.07
CA LEU A 47 2.52 23.87 -6.68
C LEU A 47 2.23 22.84 -7.80
N GLY A 48 2.84 23.01 -8.98
CA GLY A 48 2.66 22.11 -10.13
C GLY A 48 3.43 20.79 -10.09
N ARG A 49 4.14 20.48 -8.99
CA ARG A 49 4.92 19.23 -8.85
C ARG A 49 4.00 18.01 -8.91
N GLU A 50 4.39 17.00 -9.69
CA GLU A 50 3.66 15.73 -9.82
C GLU A 50 3.83 14.91 -8.53
N GLN A 51 2.72 14.45 -7.96
CA GLN A 51 2.70 13.45 -6.88
C GLN A 51 1.94 12.19 -7.36
N GLY A 52 2.15 11.07 -6.69
CA GLY A 52 1.56 9.78 -7.08
C GLY A 52 2.50 8.97 -7.97
N ASP A 53 1.94 8.24 -8.92
CA ASP A 53 2.62 7.31 -9.83
C ASP A 53 3.34 6.14 -9.14
N TYR A 54 2.62 5.49 -8.23
CA TYR A 54 3.14 4.30 -7.56
C TYR A 54 2.07 3.23 -7.39
N VAL A 55 2.52 2.00 -7.20
CA VAL A 55 1.65 0.85 -6.90
C VAL A 55 1.90 0.41 -5.47
N ASP A 56 0.87 0.55 -4.63
CA ASP A 56 0.86 -0.01 -3.28
C ASP A 56 0.38 -1.47 -3.35
N THR A 57 1.12 -2.40 -2.77
CA THR A 57 0.84 -3.83 -2.84
C THR A 57 0.89 -4.46 -1.46
N ALA A 58 -0.01 -5.40 -1.18
CA ALA A 58 0.00 -6.19 0.03
C ALA A 58 -0.41 -7.64 -0.26
N LEU A 59 0.18 -8.58 0.46
CA LEU A 59 -0.12 -10.02 0.40
C LEU A 59 -0.07 -10.57 1.82
N SER A 60 -1.07 -11.35 2.21
CA SER A 60 -1.13 -12.01 3.49
C SER A 60 -1.53 -13.47 3.33
N ALA A 61 -0.86 -14.36 4.05
CA ALA A 61 -1.20 -15.76 4.18
C ALA A 61 -1.38 -16.10 5.66
N ALA A 62 -2.39 -16.89 5.98
CA ALA A 62 -2.59 -17.45 7.30
C ALA A 62 -2.96 -18.93 7.20
N LEU A 63 -2.40 -19.72 8.09
CA LEU A 63 -2.71 -21.14 8.24
C LEU A 63 -3.21 -21.36 9.66
N THR A 64 -4.41 -21.90 9.80
CA THR A 64 -5.03 -22.19 11.09
C THR A 64 -5.14 -23.70 11.27
N HIS A 65 -4.73 -24.23 12.42
CA HIS A 65 -4.90 -25.63 12.83
C HIS A 65 -5.44 -25.64 14.26
N GLY A 66 -6.68 -26.10 14.43
CA GLY A 66 -7.41 -25.99 15.71
C GLY A 66 -7.45 -24.56 16.24
N THR A 67 -6.78 -24.34 17.38
CA THR A 67 -6.68 -23.06 18.09
C THR A 67 -5.44 -22.22 17.73
N VAL A 68 -4.54 -22.74 16.89
CA VAL A 68 -3.29 -22.07 16.53
C VAL A 68 -3.39 -21.50 15.12
N GLN A 69 -2.88 -20.29 14.93
CA GLN A 69 -2.77 -19.67 13.61
C GLN A 69 -1.37 -19.11 13.38
N TRP A 70 -0.75 -19.51 12.27
CA TRP A 70 0.47 -18.90 11.74
C TRP A 70 0.09 -17.88 10.68
N SER A 71 0.72 -16.70 10.69
CA SER A 71 0.50 -15.68 9.67
C SER A 71 1.81 -15.14 9.09
N LEU A 72 1.76 -14.81 7.80
CA LEU A 72 2.79 -14.12 7.05
C LEU A 72 2.13 -12.95 6.32
N SER A 73 2.72 -11.76 6.40
CA SER A 73 2.25 -10.58 5.66
C SER A 73 3.41 -9.85 5.02
N LEU A 74 3.22 -9.43 3.77
CA LEU A 74 4.16 -8.65 2.99
C LEU A 74 3.47 -7.38 2.50
N THR A 75 4.14 -6.24 2.62
CA THR A 75 3.69 -4.96 2.04
C THR A 75 4.78 -4.36 1.17
N ASN A 76 4.38 -3.61 0.15
CA ASN A 76 5.26 -3.08 -0.88
C ASN A 76 6.08 -4.18 -1.59
N LEU A 77 5.38 -5.20 -2.11
CA LEU A 77 5.98 -6.36 -2.77
C LEU A 77 6.81 -5.98 -4.01
N LEU A 78 6.41 -4.92 -4.71
CA LEU A 78 7.09 -4.41 -5.89
C LEU A 78 8.21 -3.41 -5.56
N ASP A 79 8.45 -3.14 -4.28
CA ASP A 79 9.45 -2.17 -3.82
C ASP A 79 9.30 -0.79 -4.47
N SER A 80 8.04 -0.40 -4.68
CA SER A 80 7.71 0.86 -5.32
C SER A 80 8.15 2.01 -4.43
N SER A 81 8.90 2.94 -5.01
CA SER A 81 9.22 4.24 -4.45
C SER A 81 8.32 5.28 -5.12
N GLY A 82 7.70 6.14 -4.32
CA GLY A 82 6.68 7.07 -4.76
C GLY A 82 6.46 8.12 -3.70
N ASN A 83 6.17 9.35 -4.12
CA ASN A 83 6.05 10.49 -3.23
C ASN A 83 4.58 10.64 -2.82
N ARG A 84 4.25 10.32 -1.56
CA ARG A 84 2.85 10.31 -1.06
C ARG A 84 2.28 11.71 -0.87
N PHE A 85 3.14 12.70 -0.62
CA PHE A 85 2.80 14.09 -0.39
C PHE A 85 4.07 14.94 -0.43
N SER A 86 4.07 16.02 -1.22
CA SER A 86 5.15 17.02 -1.22
C SER A 86 4.51 18.39 -1.00
N LEU A 87 4.11 18.67 0.23
CA LEU A 87 3.67 20.00 0.64
C LEU A 87 4.74 20.52 1.59
N GLY A 88 5.64 21.34 1.05
CA GLY A 88 6.51 22.18 1.87
C GLY A 88 5.69 23.17 2.69
N THR A 89 6.35 24.02 3.47
CA THR A 89 5.62 25.07 4.20
C THR A 89 5.30 26.24 3.25
N PRO A 90 4.20 26.99 3.44
CA PRO A 90 3.89 28.17 2.62
C PRO A 90 4.93 29.30 2.74
N PHE A 91 5.91 29.16 3.62
CA PHE A 91 6.97 30.13 3.89
C PHE A 91 8.36 29.64 3.46
N ASP A 92 8.50 28.37 3.09
CA ASP A 92 9.73 27.77 2.56
C ASP A 92 9.41 26.76 1.46
N LEU A 93 9.62 27.23 0.22
CA LEU A 93 9.31 26.53 -1.03
C LEU A 93 10.58 25.99 -1.71
N SER A 94 11.73 26.06 -1.03
CA SER A 94 13.04 25.70 -1.57
C SER A 94 13.49 24.27 -1.23
N GLY A 95 12.84 23.63 -0.25
CA GLY A 95 13.17 22.27 0.19
C GLY A 95 12.47 21.17 -0.61
N ASP A 96 13.22 20.14 -1.00
CA ASP A 96 12.68 18.89 -1.54
C ASP A 96 12.09 18.03 -0.41
N TYR A 97 10.85 18.31 -0.02
CA TYR A 97 10.13 17.52 0.95
C TYR A 97 9.52 16.27 0.28
N VAL A 98 10.05 15.11 0.64
CA VAL A 98 9.61 13.79 0.17
C VAL A 98 9.01 13.03 1.34
N THR A 99 7.80 12.49 1.19
CA THR A 99 7.24 11.49 2.12
C THR A 99 7.32 10.12 1.45
N PRO A 100 8.40 9.36 1.68
CA PRO A 100 8.62 8.09 1.00
C PRO A 100 7.56 7.07 1.42
N LEU A 101 7.25 6.15 0.51
CA LEU A 101 6.49 4.94 0.82
C LEU A 101 7.21 4.13 1.90
N ARG A 102 6.44 3.37 2.69
CA ARG A 102 7.01 2.40 3.62
C ARG A 102 7.87 1.41 2.80
N PRO A 103 9.13 1.16 3.18
CA PRO A 103 9.95 0.14 2.54
C PRO A 103 9.27 -1.23 2.58
N ARG A 104 9.69 -2.14 1.71
CA ARG A 104 9.23 -3.54 1.76
C ARG A 104 9.28 -4.08 3.20
N THR A 105 8.15 -4.59 3.67
CA THR A 105 8.02 -5.05 5.05
C THR A 105 7.49 -6.48 5.05
N VAL A 106 8.12 -7.35 5.82
CA VAL A 106 7.69 -8.73 6.06
C VAL A 106 7.34 -8.86 7.55
N ARG A 107 6.18 -9.45 7.85
CA ARG A 107 5.73 -9.76 9.21
C ARG A 107 5.39 -11.24 9.30
N LEU A 108 5.85 -11.86 10.39
CA LEU A 108 5.43 -13.19 10.82
C LEU A 108 4.63 -13.05 12.12
N GLY A 109 3.61 -13.88 12.30
CA GLY A 109 2.76 -13.89 13.48
C GLY A 109 2.34 -15.29 13.89
N LEU A 110 2.05 -15.44 15.18
CA LEU A 110 1.53 -16.65 15.79
C LEU A 110 0.42 -16.25 16.77
N ASP A 111 -0.79 -16.72 16.53
CA ASP A 111 -1.96 -16.43 17.37
C ASP A 111 -2.49 -17.74 17.98
N PHE A 112 -2.97 -17.64 19.23
CA PHE A 112 -3.59 -18.74 19.97
C PHE A 112 -4.99 -18.31 20.45
N ALA A 113 -6.00 -19.14 20.22
CA ALA A 113 -7.33 -18.98 20.80
C ALA A 113 -7.52 -19.97 21.96
N PHE A 114 -7.87 -19.48 23.15
CA PHE A 114 -8.08 -20.29 24.36
C PHE A 114 -9.57 -20.41 24.69
#